data_AF-A0A7X8G1D1-F1
#
_entry.id   AF-A0A7X8G1D1-F1
#
_cell.length_a   1.000
_cell.length_b   1.000
_cell.length_c   1.000
_cell.angle_alpha   90.00
_cell.angle_beta   90.00
_cell.angle_gamma   90.00
#
_symmetry.space_group_name_H-M   'P 1'
#
loop_
_entity.id
_entity.type
_entity.pdbx_description
1 polymer ?
#
loop_
_entity_poly.entity_id
_entity_poly.type
_entity_poly.pdbx_seq_one_letter_code
_entity_poly.pdbx_strand_id
1 'polypeptide(L)'
;MDENGISSYHRGAVYEHVFELDKLIKHMVIDSLNILNIKMGGIDLIINDSGPYIIDVNATSNFSKEFVDFLQKNPLDKMGDLIIDEYLKIEEAAG
;
A
#
# COMPACT_ATOMS: atom_id res chain seq x y z
N MET A 1 -5.91 2.97 26.18
CA MET A 1 -5.02 2.49 25.12
C MET A 1 -4.90 1.00 25.34
N ASP A 2 -5.69 0.25 24.59
CA ASP A 2 -5.49 -1.19 24.48
C ASP A 2 -4.35 -1.46 23.48
N GLU A 3 -3.77 -2.62 23.67
CA GLU A 3 -2.55 -3.18 23.07
C GLU A 3 -2.77 -3.63 21.61
N ASN A 4 -3.94 -3.31 21.03
CA ASN A 4 -4.41 -3.80 19.74
C ASN A 4 -4.69 -2.64 18.79
N GLY A 5 -3.63 -1.92 18.40
CA GLY A 5 -3.66 -0.76 17.51
C GLY A 5 -4.73 -0.85 16.42
N ILE A 6 -5.46 0.25 16.28
CA ILE A 6 -6.69 0.52 15.51
C ILE A 6 -6.61 -0.02 14.06
N SER A 7 -6.73 -1.33 13.91
CA SER A 7 -6.68 -2.01 12.63
C SER A 7 -7.77 -3.06 12.62
N SER A 8 -8.85 -2.76 11.90
CA SER A 8 -10.06 -3.58 11.86
C SER A 8 -9.88 -4.90 11.10
N TYR A 9 -8.69 -5.16 10.53
CA TYR A 9 -8.35 -6.44 9.88
C TYR A 9 -8.54 -7.64 10.82
N HIS A 10 -8.46 -7.44 12.15
CA HIS A 10 -8.67 -8.48 13.16
C HIS A 10 -10.13 -8.93 13.32
N ARG A 11 -11.10 -8.33 12.61
CA ARG A 11 -12.55 -8.64 12.71
C ARG A 11 -13.04 -9.74 11.75
N GLY A 12 -12.15 -10.62 11.29
CA GLY A 12 -12.52 -11.84 10.56
C GLY A 12 -12.66 -11.70 9.04
N ALA A 13 -12.12 -10.64 8.44
CA ALA A 13 -12.01 -10.56 6.98
C ALA A 13 -10.95 -11.55 6.49
N VAL A 14 -11.27 -12.32 5.43
CA VAL A 14 -10.34 -13.26 4.81
C VAL A 14 -9.76 -12.62 3.56
N TYR A 15 -8.44 -12.67 3.41
CA TYR A 15 -7.79 -12.24 2.18
C TYR A 15 -8.05 -13.27 1.08
N GLU A 16 -8.54 -12.82 -0.06
CA GLU A 16 -8.70 -13.64 -1.26
C GLU A 16 -7.65 -13.27 -2.30
N HIS A 17 -7.00 -14.28 -2.89
CA HIS A 17 -6.06 -14.05 -3.97
C HIS A 17 -6.80 -13.61 -5.22
N VAL A 18 -6.73 -12.31 -5.50
CA VAL A 18 -7.03 -11.78 -6.83
C VAL A 18 -5.75 -11.84 -7.65
N PHE A 19 -5.65 -12.79 -8.57
CA PHE A 19 -4.43 -13.05 -9.35
C PHE A 19 -4.03 -11.89 -10.26
N GLU A 20 -4.99 -11.07 -10.71
CA GLU A 20 -4.70 -9.86 -11.48
C GLU A 20 -5.65 -8.73 -11.09
N LEU A 21 -5.07 -7.59 -10.70
CA LEU A 21 -5.83 -6.35 -10.55
C LEU A 21 -6.33 -5.92 -11.93
N ASP A 22 -7.61 -5.63 -12.03
CA ASP A 22 -8.21 -5.04 -13.21
C ASP A 22 -7.43 -3.78 -13.66
N LYS A 23 -7.30 -3.59 -14.98
CA LYS A 23 -6.48 -2.49 -15.54
C LYS A 23 -6.98 -1.12 -15.10
N LEU A 24 -8.30 -0.93 -14.96
CA LEU A 24 -8.89 0.32 -14.48
C LEU A 24 -8.46 0.58 -13.04
N ILE A 25 -8.52 -0.44 -12.18
CA ILE A 25 -8.08 -0.34 -10.78
C ILE A 25 -6.60 -0.01 -10.72
N LYS A 26 -5.77 -0.70 -11.51
CA LYS A 26 -4.32 -0.46 -11.54
C LYS A 26 -3.98 0.97 -11.96
N HIS A 27 -4.61 1.50 -13.01
CA HIS A 27 -4.38 2.88 -13.43
C HIS A 27 -4.87 3.87 -12.37
N MET A 28 -6.07 3.67 -11.82
CA MET A 28 -6.61 4.51 -10.75
C MET A 28 -5.69 4.58 -9.53
N VAL A 29 -5.14 3.44 -9.09
CA VAL A 29 -4.19 3.35 -7.98
C VAL A 29 -2.90 4.12 -8.30
N ILE A 30 -2.30 3.87 -9.48
CA ILE A 30 -1.05 4.53 -9.88
C ILE A 30 -1.24 6.05 -10.02
N ASP A 31 -2.32 6.48 -10.68
CA ASP A 31 -2.61 7.90 -10.90
C ASP A 31 -2.81 8.63 -9.57
N SER A 32 -3.51 8.01 -8.62
CA SER A 32 -3.75 8.60 -7.30
C SER A 32 -2.45 8.78 -6.51
N LEU A 33 -1.57 7.77 -6.50
CA LEU A 33 -0.26 7.88 -5.86
C LEU A 33 0.61 8.96 -6.51
N ASN A 34 0.58 9.07 -7.84
CA ASN A 34 1.31 10.10 -8.59
C ASN A 34 0.80 11.52 -8.27
N ILE A 35 -0.52 11.73 -8.28
CA ILE A 35 -1.15 13.01 -7.97
C ILE A 35 -0.79 13.47 -6.55
N LEU A 36 -0.76 12.53 -5.61
CA LEU A 36 -0.45 12.81 -4.20
C LEU A 36 1.07 12.81 -3.92
N ASN A 37 1.91 12.54 -4.93
CA ASN A 37 3.36 12.39 -4.80
C ASN A 37 3.77 11.38 -3.71
N ILE A 38 3.04 10.27 -3.62
CA ILE A 38 3.31 9.17 -2.68
C ILE A 38 4.08 8.08 -3.43
N LYS A 39 5.35 7.86 -3.05
CA LYS A 39 6.21 6.86 -3.70
C LYS A 39 5.91 5.42 -3.27
N MET A 40 5.39 5.25 -2.04
CA MET A 40 4.95 3.97 -1.50
C MET A 40 3.86 4.23 -0.48
N GLY A 41 2.78 3.46 -0.54
CA GLY A 41 1.61 3.62 0.32
C GLY A 41 0.57 2.55 0.07
N GLY A 42 -0.53 2.64 0.82
CA GLY A 42 -1.69 1.75 0.74
C GLY A 42 -2.91 2.53 0.26
N ILE A 43 -3.76 1.88 -0.52
CA ILE A 43 -5.01 2.44 -1.01
C ILE A 43 -6.13 1.49 -0.66
N ASP A 44 -7.14 2.02 0.02
CA ASP A 44 -8.36 1.31 0.32
C ASP A 44 -9.40 1.68 -0.75
N LEU A 45 -10.00 0.67 -1.37
CA LEU A 45 -10.99 0.85 -2.42
C LEU A 45 -12.18 -0.10 -2.24
N ILE A 46 -13.31 0.30 -2.79
CA ILE A 46 -14.49 -0.55 -2.96
C ILE A 46 -14.86 -0.63 -4.44
N ILE A 47 -15.47 -1.74 -4.81
CA ILE A 47 -15.92 -2.00 -6.18
C ILE A 47 -17.42 -2.31 -6.12
N ASN A 48 -18.19 -1.70 -7.00
CA ASN A 48 -19.58 -2.06 -7.24
C ASN A 48 -19.87 -2.06 -8.76
N ASP A 49 -21.13 -2.25 -9.14
CA ASP A 49 -21.56 -2.30 -10.55
C ASP A 49 -21.25 -1.01 -11.34
N SER A 50 -21.03 0.11 -10.66
CA SER A 50 -20.66 1.40 -11.27
C SER A 50 -19.15 1.59 -11.41
N GLY A 51 -18.33 0.71 -10.81
CA GLY A 51 -16.88 0.71 -10.90
C GLY A 51 -16.15 0.81 -9.56
N PRO A 52 -14.83 1.01 -9.59
CA PRO A 52 -14.01 1.17 -8.40
C PRO A 52 -14.06 2.60 -7.85
N TYR A 53 -14.01 2.73 -6.53
CA TYR A 53 -13.95 4.00 -5.80
C TYR A 53 -12.89 3.94 -4.70
N ILE A 54 -12.06 4.97 -4.61
CA ILE A 54 -11.07 5.11 -3.53
C ILE A 54 -11.78 5.61 -2.27
N ILE A 55 -11.50 4.95 -1.15
CA ILE A 55 -11.96 5.34 0.19
C ILE A 55 -10.87 6.12 0.90
N ASP A 56 -9.65 5.61 0.88
CA ASP A 56 -8.52 6.17 1.64
C ASP A 56 -7.19 5.93 0.92
N VAL A 57 -6.25 6.86 1.13
CA VAL A 57 -4.89 6.77 0.63
C VAL A 57 -3.91 7.08 1.77
N ASN A 58 -3.14 6.07 2.14
CA ASN A 58 -2.19 6.14 3.24
C ASN A 58 -0.76 6.13 2.71
N ALA A 59 0.00 7.21 2.94
CA ALA A 59 1.43 7.28 2.63
C ALA A 59 2.29 6.40 3.57
N THR A 60 1.75 6.09 4.75
CA THR A 60 2.35 5.16 5.72
C THR A 60 1.40 4.01 5.94
N SER A 61 1.79 2.81 5.54
CA SER A 61 0.96 1.62 5.70
C SER A 61 1.55 0.70 6.75
N ASN A 62 0.69 0.23 7.64
CA ASN A 62 1.00 -0.87 8.52
C ASN A 62 0.65 -2.18 7.80
N PHE A 63 1.62 -3.08 7.72
CA PHE A 63 1.41 -4.41 7.16
C PHE A 63 1.31 -5.42 8.30
N SER A 64 0.15 -6.08 8.43
CA SER A 64 0.00 -7.14 9.44
C SER A 64 0.79 -8.39 9.02
N LYS A 65 1.11 -9.26 9.98
CA LYS A 65 1.80 -10.52 9.69
C LYS A 65 0.97 -11.38 8.73
N GLU A 66 -0.35 -11.44 8.93
CA GLU A 66 -1.28 -12.18 8.08
C GLU A 66 -1.24 -11.68 6.63
N PHE A 67 -1.14 -10.37 6.43
CA PHE A 67 -1.04 -9.78 5.10
C PHE A 67 0.30 -10.10 4.42
N VAL A 68 1.41 -10.03 5.18
CA VAL A 68 2.74 -10.41 4.67
C VAL A 68 2.80 -11.89 4.32
N ASP A 69 2.25 -12.75 5.18
CA ASP A 69 2.12 -14.19 4.96
C ASP A 69 1.24 -14.46 3.72
N PHE A 70 0.12 -13.75 3.58
CA PHE A 70 -0.76 -13.85 2.40
C PHE A 70 -0.03 -13.46 1.11
N LEU A 71 0.72 -12.35 1.12
CA LEU A 71 1.49 -11.90 -0.04
C LEU A 71 2.68 -12.79 -0.37
N GLN A 72 3.13 -13.64 0.58
CA GLN A 72 4.40 -14.37 0.50
C GLN A 72 5.59 -13.45 0.19
N LYS A 73 5.46 -12.17 0.57
CA LYS A 73 6.42 -11.10 0.32
C LYS A 73 6.21 -10.02 1.35
N ASN A 74 7.31 -9.50 1.91
CA ASN A 74 7.27 -8.39 2.84
C ASN A 74 7.42 -7.05 2.11
N PRO A 75 6.39 -6.18 2.08
CA PRO A 75 6.50 -4.86 1.45
C PRO A 75 7.55 -3.96 2.11
N LEU A 76 7.87 -4.18 3.40
CA LEU A 76 8.85 -3.38 4.12
C LEU A 76 10.26 -3.52 3.53
N ASP A 77 10.60 -4.66 2.95
CA ASP A 77 11.90 -4.86 2.29
C ASP A 77 12.05 -3.86 1.14
N LYS A 78 11.00 -3.72 0.32
CA LYS A 78 11.03 -2.79 -0.81
C LYS A 78 10.98 -1.32 -0.36
N MET A 79 10.33 -1.04 0.77
CA MET A 79 10.36 0.27 1.40
C MET A 79 11.77 0.65 1.85
N GLY A 80 12.48 -0.31 2.47
CA GLY A 80 13.88 -0.13 2.88
C GLY A 80 14.78 0.23 1.71
N ASP A 81 14.70 -0.55 0.62
CA ASP A 81 15.45 -0.26 -0.61
C ASP A 81 15.17 1.16 -1.14
N LEU A 82 13.88 1.54 -1.19
CA LEU A 82 13.47 2.85 -1.70
C LEU A 82 14.01 4.00 -0.83
N ILE A 83 14.00 3.85 0.50
CA ILE A 83 14.52 4.86 1.41
C ILE A 83 16.03 5.03 1.21
N ILE A 84 16.77 3.92 1.08
CA ILE A 84 18.21 3.94 0.84
C ILE A 84 18.52 4.65 -0.49
N ASP A 85 17.82 4.27 -1.56
CA ASP A 85 18.00 4.86 -2.90
C ASP A 85 17.72 6.38 -2.89
N GLU A 86 16.68 6.81 -2.20
CA GLU A 86 16.34 8.24 -2.09
C GLU A 86 17.35 9.01 -1.25
N TYR A 87 17.86 8.42 -0.18
CA TYR A 87 18.90 9.02 0.64
C TYR A 87 20.21 9.21 -0.15
N LEU A 88 20.64 8.18 -0.90
CA LEU A 88 21.86 8.25 -1.73
C LEU A 88 21.76 9.35 -2.80
N LYS A 89 20.61 9.51 -3.47
CA LYS A 89 20.40 10.59 -4.44
C LYS A 89 20.53 11.98 -3.82
N ILE A 90 20.10 12.14 -2.57
CA ILE A 90 20.20 13.41 -1.86
C ILE A 90 21.67 13.70 -1.51
N GLU A 91 22.43 12.70 -1.04
CA GLU A 91 23.86 12.86 -0.78
C GLU A 91 24.64 13.24 -2.04
N GLU A 92 24.39 12.57 -3.16
CA GLU A 92 25.02 12.90 -4.45
C GLU A 92 24.70 14.32 -4.95
N ALA A 93 23.48 14.81 -4.70
CA ALA A 93 23.09 16.15 -5.13
C ALA A 93 23.63 17.27 -4.22
N ALA A 94 24.05 16.94 -3.00
CA ALA A 94 24.54 17.88 -2.00
C ALA A 94 26.08 18.00 -1.96
N GLY A 95 26.81 17.06 -2.57
CA GLY A 95 28.27 17.06 -2.69
C GLY A 95 28.77 17.69 -3.99
#